data_AF-A0A5Q4H6M2-F1
#
_entry.id   AF-A0A5Q4H6M2-F1
#
_cell.length_a   1.000
_cell.length_b   1.000
_cell.length_c   1.000
_cell.angle_alpha   90.00
_cell.angle_beta   90.00
_cell.angle_gamma   90.00
#
_symmetry.space_group_name_H-M   'P 1'
#
loop_
_entity.id
_entity.type
_entity.pdbx_description
1 polymer ?
#
loop_
_entity_poly.entity_id
_entity_poly.type
_entity_poly.pdbx_seq_one_letter_code
_entity_poly.pdbx_strand_id
1 'polypeptide(L)'
;MGSTSHSAQQPGQRRTQRRCASVAALCQSWANVKGAMRFVSRFEDRLARHAQDEDCDGVICGHIHTPTISRHQGITYCNTGDWIENCSALVEHSDGRMQILRFGPEFPDAPVEKDAPSGQKTTKVPQPQITAA
;
A
#
# COMPACT_ATOMS: atom_id res chain seq x y z
N MET A 1 72.56 -9.95 32.30
CA MET A 1 72.51 -9.32 30.96
C MET A 1 71.36 -9.94 30.19
N GLY A 2 70.14 -9.41 30.35
CA GLY A 2 68.97 -9.83 29.59
C GLY A 2 68.74 -8.84 28.46
N SER A 3 68.97 -9.27 27.22
CA SER A 3 68.68 -8.46 26.04
C SER A 3 67.26 -8.79 25.56
N THR A 4 66.35 -7.86 25.79
CA THR A 4 65.06 -7.77 25.09
C THR A 4 65.29 -7.08 23.75
N SER A 5 64.84 -7.66 22.66
CA SER A 5 64.52 -6.88 21.46
C SER A 5 63.34 -7.47 20.69
N HIS A 6 62.21 -6.82 20.96
CA HIS A 6 60.99 -6.68 20.18
C HIS A 6 61.05 -7.09 18.69
N SER A 7 60.24 -8.08 18.34
CA SER A 7 59.75 -8.26 16.97
C SER A 7 58.69 -7.19 16.68
N ALA A 8 58.96 -6.31 15.72
CA ALA A 8 58.06 -5.26 15.28
C ALA A 8 56.93 -5.85 14.42
N GLN A 9 55.71 -5.82 14.96
CA GLN A 9 54.48 -6.16 14.23
C GLN A 9 54.19 -5.06 13.19
N GLN A 10 54.07 -5.43 11.90
CA GLN A 10 53.72 -4.50 10.83
C GLN A 10 52.28 -3.96 10.98
N PRO A 11 52.01 -2.67 10.70
CA PRO A 11 50.67 -2.12 10.79
C PRO A 11 49.80 -2.64 9.66
N GLY A 12 48.75 -3.37 10.03
CA GLY A 12 47.73 -3.88 9.12
C GLY A 12 47.06 -2.76 8.33
N GLN A 13 47.11 -2.86 7.01
CA GLN A 13 46.34 -2.04 6.08
C GLN A 13 44.84 -2.22 6.38
N ARG A 14 44.23 -1.29 7.12
CA ARG A 14 42.77 -1.20 7.24
C ARG A 14 42.22 -0.62 5.94
N ARG A 15 41.99 -1.50 4.97
CA ARG A 15 41.25 -1.19 3.76
C ARG A 15 39.83 -0.79 4.18
N THR A 16 39.54 0.50 4.21
CA THR A 16 38.17 1.00 4.41
C THR A 16 37.34 0.61 3.19
N GLN A 17 36.75 -0.59 3.24
CA GLN A 17 35.87 -1.10 2.22
C GLN A 17 34.57 -0.30 2.31
N ARG A 18 34.49 0.80 1.55
CA ARG A 18 33.20 1.43 1.24
C ARG A 18 32.39 0.38 0.50
N ARG A 19 31.46 -0.25 1.20
CA ARG A 19 30.56 -1.27 0.63
C ARG A 19 29.56 -0.56 -0.28
N CYS A 20 29.96 -0.27 -1.51
CA CYS A 20 29.00 0.04 -2.57
C CYS A 20 28.20 -1.25 -2.84
N ALA A 21 26.87 -1.18 -2.79
CA ALA A 21 26.03 -2.32 -3.13
C ALA A 21 26.35 -2.78 -4.56
N SER A 22 26.57 -4.09 -4.75
CA SER A 22 26.85 -4.62 -6.08
C SER A 22 25.60 -4.52 -6.98
N VAL A 23 25.80 -4.46 -8.29
CA VAL A 23 24.69 -4.48 -9.27
C VAL A 23 23.76 -5.68 -9.04
N ALA A 24 24.31 -6.84 -8.67
CA ALA A 24 23.52 -8.02 -8.31
C ALA A 24 22.62 -7.78 -7.08
N ALA A 25 23.13 -7.12 -6.04
CA ALA A 25 22.34 -6.79 -4.85
C ALA A 25 21.20 -5.80 -5.16
N LEU A 26 21.43 -4.84 -6.06
CA LEU A 26 20.40 -3.93 -6.54
C LEU A 26 19.33 -4.66 -7.36
N CYS A 27 19.73 -5.55 -8.28
CA CYS A 27 18.80 -6.36 -9.07
C CYS A 27 17.93 -7.29 -8.19
N GLN A 28 18.50 -7.92 -7.18
CA GLN A 28 17.76 -8.77 -6.24
C GLN A 28 16.73 -7.96 -5.45
N SER A 29 17.12 -6.77 -4.98
CA SER A 29 16.22 -5.85 -4.27
C SER A 29 15.06 -5.42 -5.15
N TRP A 30 15.32 -5.08 -6.42
CA TRP A 30 14.29 -4.74 -7.39
C TRP A 30 13.33 -5.90 -7.71
N ALA A 31 13.86 -7.13 -7.81
CA ALA A 31 13.04 -8.32 -7.99
C ALA A 31 12.09 -8.56 -6.81
N ASN A 32 12.57 -8.33 -5.57
CA ASN A 32 11.75 -8.44 -4.36
C ASN A 32 10.63 -7.39 -4.34
N VAL A 33 10.94 -6.13 -4.66
CA VAL A 33 9.93 -5.05 -4.79
C VAL A 33 8.86 -5.44 -5.82
N LYS A 34 9.27 -5.89 -7.01
CA LYS A 34 8.33 -6.39 -8.03
C LYS A 34 7.50 -7.59 -7.56
N GLY A 35 8.07 -8.44 -6.70
CA GLY A 35 7.37 -9.56 -6.08
C GLY A 35 6.27 -9.09 -5.12
N ALA A 36 6.60 -8.15 -4.24
CA ALA A 36 5.64 -7.54 -3.31
C ALA A 36 4.51 -6.81 -4.07
N MET A 37 4.82 -6.03 -5.10
CA MET A 37 3.81 -5.37 -5.94
C MET A 37 2.87 -6.37 -6.60
N ARG A 38 3.39 -7.49 -7.12
CA ARG A 38 2.57 -8.56 -7.69
C ARG A 38 1.67 -9.22 -6.65
N PHE A 39 2.12 -9.35 -5.41
CA PHE A 39 1.30 -9.89 -4.33
C PHE A 39 0.12 -8.96 -4.02
N VAL A 40 0.36 -7.66 -3.94
CA VAL A 40 -0.67 -6.63 -3.73
C VAL A 40 -1.70 -6.65 -4.86
N SER A 41 -1.27 -6.62 -6.12
CA SER A 41 -2.22 -6.67 -7.25
C SER A 41 -3.04 -7.96 -7.28
N ARG A 42 -2.45 -9.12 -6.94
CA ARG A 42 -3.19 -10.39 -6.85
C ARG A 42 -4.22 -10.39 -5.71
N PHE A 43 -3.96 -9.64 -4.65
CA PHE A 43 -4.90 -9.48 -3.54
C PHE A 43 -6.09 -8.61 -3.96
N GLU A 44 -5.83 -7.45 -4.58
CA GLU A 44 -6.85 -6.56 -5.15
C GLU A 44 -7.76 -7.31 -6.14
N ASP A 45 -7.18 -8.06 -7.07
CA ASP A 45 -7.94 -8.84 -8.06
C ASP A 45 -8.82 -9.93 -7.43
N ARG A 46 -8.37 -10.55 -6.34
CA ARG A 46 -9.16 -11.56 -5.61
C ARG A 46 -10.35 -10.92 -4.90
N LEU A 47 -10.13 -9.78 -4.25
CA LEU A 47 -11.21 -9.05 -3.59
C LEU A 47 -12.24 -8.52 -4.59
N ALA A 48 -11.78 -7.98 -5.73
CA ALA A 48 -12.66 -7.52 -6.79
C ALA A 48 -13.52 -8.67 -7.35
N ARG A 49 -12.92 -9.85 -7.59
CA ARG A 49 -13.69 -11.03 -8.03
C ARG A 49 -14.69 -11.50 -6.99
N HIS A 50 -14.30 -11.56 -5.72
CA HIS A 50 -15.22 -11.95 -4.66
C HIS A 50 -16.41 -10.98 -4.57
N ALA A 51 -16.17 -9.67 -4.69
CA ALA A 51 -17.25 -8.69 -4.72
C ALA A 51 -18.18 -8.87 -5.94
N GLN A 52 -17.65 -9.26 -7.10
CA GLN A 52 -18.48 -9.63 -8.26
C GLN A 52 -19.32 -10.87 -7.98
N ASP A 53 -18.72 -11.92 -7.41
CA ASP A 53 -19.40 -13.17 -7.11
C ASP A 53 -20.56 -12.98 -6.11
N GLU A 54 -20.44 -11.98 -5.23
CA GLU A 54 -21.45 -11.57 -4.25
C GLU A 54 -22.39 -10.44 -4.76
N ASP A 55 -22.36 -10.11 -6.05
CA ASP A 55 -23.21 -9.09 -6.70
C ASP A 55 -23.13 -7.69 -6.04
N CYS A 56 -21.93 -7.30 -5.60
CA CYS A 56 -21.65 -6.02 -4.95
C CYS A 56 -21.09 -4.99 -5.94
N ASP A 57 -21.36 -3.70 -5.72
CA ASP A 57 -20.82 -2.60 -6.55
C ASP A 57 -19.33 -2.29 -6.28
N GLY A 58 -18.82 -2.74 -5.14
CA GLY A 58 -17.52 -2.35 -4.61
C GLY A 58 -17.06 -3.16 -3.41
N VAL A 59 -15.79 -2.99 -3.04
CA VAL A 59 -15.19 -3.55 -1.83
C VAL A 59 -14.36 -2.48 -1.12
N ILE A 60 -14.52 -2.42 0.20
CA ILE A 60 -13.69 -1.58 1.08
C ILE A 60 -12.81 -2.52 1.91
N CYS A 61 -11.50 -2.32 1.87
CA CYS A 61 -10.53 -3.13 2.61
C CYS A 61 -9.48 -2.27 3.32
N GLY A 62 -8.61 -2.94 4.07
CA GLY A 62 -7.44 -2.36 4.73
C GLY A 62 -6.24 -3.29 4.60
N HIS A 63 -5.37 -3.32 5.61
CA HIS A 63 -4.18 -4.20 5.74
C HIS A 63 -2.96 -3.82 4.87
N ILE A 64 -3.15 -3.27 3.67
CA ILE A 64 -2.03 -2.81 2.83
C ILE A 64 -1.56 -1.40 3.25
N HIS A 65 -2.34 -0.71 4.10
CA HIS A 65 -2.06 0.62 4.64
C HIS A 65 -1.77 1.69 3.58
N THR A 66 -2.05 1.41 2.30
CA THR A 66 -1.85 2.36 1.20
C THR A 66 -3.22 2.89 0.75
N PRO A 67 -3.64 4.08 1.21
CA PRO A 67 -4.97 4.60 0.91
C PRO A 67 -5.15 4.82 -0.61
N THR A 68 -6.13 4.13 -1.20
CA THR A 68 -6.36 4.10 -2.66
C THR A 68 -7.85 3.93 -2.98
N ILE A 69 -8.33 4.63 -4.01
CA ILE A 69 -9.60 4.32 -4.70
C ILE A 69 -9.26 3.99 -6.15
N SER A 70 -9.66 2.82 -6.62
CA SER A 70 -9.42 2.34 -7.99
C SER A 70 -10.61 1.53 -8.49
N ARG A 71 -10.64 1.20 -9.78
CA ARG A 71 -11.68 0.36 -10.38
C ARG A 71 -11.07 -0.87 -11.02
N HIS A 72 -11.52 -2.05 -10.61
CA HIS A 72 -11.01 -3.34 -11.06
C HIS A 72 -12.16 -4.15 -11.63
N GLN A 73 -12.12 -4.47 -12.93
CA GLN A 73 -13.13 -5.32 -13.59
C GLN A 73 -14.58 -4.81 -13.39
N GLY A 74 -14.78 -3.50 -13.26
CA GLY A 74 -16.10 -2.92 -13.03
C GLY A 74 -16.52 -2.82 -11.56
N ILE A 75 -15.70 -3.27 -10.61
CA ILE A 75 -15.90 -3.12 -9.16
C ILE A 75 -15.09 -1.94 -8.64
N THR A 76 -15.68 -1.12 -7.77
CA THR A 76 -14.96 -0.07 -7.06
C THR A 76 -14.15 -0.68 -5.92
N TYR A 77 -12.84 -0.55 -5.96
CA TYR A 77 -11.94 -0.99 -4.90
C TYR A 77 -11.50 0.23 -4.08
N CYS A 78 -11.70 0.17 -2.77
CA CYS A 78 -11.28 1.19 -1.84
C CYS A 78 -10.38 0.54 -0.77
N ASN A 79 -9.14 0.98 -0.66
CA ASN A 79 -8.27 0.60 0.44
C ASN A 79 -8.10 1.77 1.41
N THR A 80 -8.32 1.52 2.70
CA THR A 80 -8.04 2.49 3.75
C THR A 80 -6.55 2.56 4.05
N GLY A 81 -6.06 3.76 4.37
CA GLY A 81 -4.74 3.91 4.97
C GLY A 81 -4.75 3.58 6.46
N ASP A 82 -3.69 3.98 7.13
CA ASP A 82 -3.60 3.92 8.59
C ASP A 82 -3.60 5.32 9.22
N TRP A 83 -3.48 5.36 10.55
CA TRP A 83 -3.45 6.57 11.34
C TRP A 83 -2.04 6.96 11.79
N ILE A 84 -1.03 6.25 11.31
CA ILE A 84 0.36 6.40 11.75
C ILE A 84 1.18 7.08 10.64
N GLU A 85 1.19 6.48 9.45
CA GLU A 85 1.95 6.92 8.29
C GLU A 85 1.09 7.69 7.28
N ASN A 86 -0.22 7.49 7.26
CA ASN A 86 -1.09 8.13 6.26
C ASN A 86 -2.13 9.09 6.83
N CYS A 87 -2.52 8.91 8.09
CA CYS A 87 -3.56 9.68 8.77
C CYS A 87 -4.75 9.99 7.84
N SER A 88 -5.39 8.94 7.32
CA SER A 88 -6.43 9.07 6.28
C SER A 88 -7.80 8.54 6.71
N ALA A 89 -8.87 9.10 6.14
CA ALA A 89 -10.23 8.58 6.26
C ALA A 89 -10.84 8.37 4.87
N LEU A 90 -11.54 7.24 4.70
CA LEU A 90 -12.39 7.00 3.54
C LEU A 90 -13.79 7.51 3.87
N VAL A 91 -14.34 8.37 3.01
CA VAL A 91 -15.65 9.00 3.16
C VAL A 91 -16.49 8.72 1.94
N GLU A 92 -17.73 8.31 2.17
CA GLU A 92 -18.78 8.25 1.16
C GLU A 92 -19.61 9.54 1.24
N HIS A 93 -19.76 10.23 0.11
CA HIS A 93 -20.61 11.40 -0.03
C HIS A 93 -22.06 10.99 -0.27
N SER A 94 -23.01 11.89 0.01
CA SER A 94 -24.45 11.62 -0.19
C SER A 94 -24.86 11.36 -1.64
N ASP A 95 -24.00 11.71 -2.60
CA ASP A 95 -24.16 11.43 -4.03
C ASP A 95 -23.56 10.06 -4.44
N GLY A 96 -23.04 9.28 -3.49
CA GLY A 96 -22.40 7.98 -3.73
C GLY A 96 -20.93 8.06 -4.12
N ARG A 97 -20.34 9.27 -4.18
CA ARG A 97 -18.92 9.42 -4.49
C ARG A 97 -18.06 9.00 -3.30
N MET A 98 -17.06 8.16 -3.55
CA MET A 98 -16.04 7.81 -2.55
C MET A 98 -14.88 8.81 -2.61
N GLN A 99 -14.37 9.24 -1.45
CA GLN A 99 -13.23 10.13 -1.34
C GLN A 99 -12.31 9.69 -0.19
N ILE A 100 -11.00 9.84 -0.37
CA ILE A 100 -10.04 9.74 0.72
C ILE A 100 -9.67 11.15 1.17
N LEU A 101 -9.79 11.38 2.47
CA LEU A 101 -9.31 12.57 3.18
C LEU A 101 -8.00 12.23 3.90
N ARG A 102 -7.09 13.18 3.97
CA ARG A 102 -5.84 13.10 4.72
C ARG A 102 -5.77 14.23 5.75
N PHE A 103 -5.27 13.91 6.93
CA PHE A 103 -5.20 14.86 8.05
C PHE A 103 -3.74 15.10 8.43
N GLY A 104 -3.35 16.37 8.42
CA GLY A 104 -1.99 16.81 8.78
C GLY A 104 -1.34 17.58 7.63
N PRO A 105 -0.57 18.65 7.92
CA PRO A 105 0.11 19.45 6.89
C PRO A 105 1.10 18.65 6.03
N GLU A 106 1.62 17.54 6.56
CA GLU A 106 2.51 16.61 5.88
C GLU A 106 1.79 15.67 4.87
N PHE A 107 0.46 15.59 4.93
CA PHE A 107 -0.35 14.72 4.08
C PHE A 107 -1.42 15.53 3.34
N PRO A 108 -1.05 16.39 2.37
CA PRO A 108 -2.04 17.15 1.61
C PRO A 108 -2.97 16.21 0.83
N ASP A 109 -4.26 16.55 0.81
CA ASP A 109 -5.21 15.91 -0.10
C ASP A 109 -4.76 16.10 -1.55
N ALA A 110 -4.87 15.04 -2.34
CA ALA A 110 -4.78 15.19 -3.79
C ALA A 110 -5.92 16.09 -4.27
N PRO A 111 -5.72 16.96 -5.28
CA PRO A 111 -6.79 17.75 -5.84
C PRO A 111 -7.97 16.85 -6.21
N VAL A 112 -9.10 17.05 -5.57
CA VAL A 112 -10.34 16.34 -5.91
C VAL A 112 -10.74 16.80 -7.30
N GLU A 113 -10.61 15.92 -8.30
CA GLU A 113 -11.11 16.18 -9.65
C GLU A 113 -12.63 16.38 -9.55
N LYS A 114 -13.07 17.61 -9.82
CA LYS A 114 -14.42 18.11 -9.50
C LYS A 114 -15.51 17.70 -10.48
N ASP A 115 -15.19 16.93 -11.51
CA ASP A 115 -16.12 16.65 -12.61
C ASP A 115 -16.20 15.13 -12.90
N ALA A 116 -16.99 14.41 -12.12
CA ALA A 116 -17.50 13.10 -12.52
C ALA A 116 -19.03 13.20 -12.70
N PRO A 117 -19.61 12.74 -13.82
CA PRO A 117 -21.01 12.98 -14.13
C PRO A 117 -21.91 12.22 -13.16
N SER A 118 -22.73 13.00 -12.43
CA SER A 118 -23.90 12.54 -11.67
C SER A 118 -24.81 11.71 -12.58
N GLY A 119 -24.73 10.38 -12.47
CA GLY A 119 -25.56 9.51 -13.31
C GLY A 119 -25.30 8.02 -13.15
N GLN A 120 -25.29 7.49 -11.93
CA GLN A 120 -25.53 6.06 -11.72
C GLN A 120 -26.82 5.88 -10.92
N LYS A 121 -27.79 5.24 -11.57
CA LYS A 121 -29.08 4.87 -10.98
C LYS A 121 -28.79 3.88 -9.86
N THR A 122 -29.08 4.26 -8.62
CA THR A 122 -29.02 3.39 -7.46
C THR A 122 -30.00 2.23 -7.63
N THR A 123 -29.53 1.04 -7.96
CA THR A 123 -30.29 -0.19 -7.75
C THR A 123 -30.29 -0.48 -6.26
N LYS A 124 -31.49 -0.39 -5.67
CA LYS A 124 -31.75 -0.61 -4.24
C LYS A 124 -31.27 -2.00 -3.81
N VAL A 125 -30.20 -2.07 -3.01
CA VAL A 125 -29.77 -3.30 -2.33
C VAL A 125 -30.88 -3.77 -1.38
N PRO A 126 -31.36 -5.02 -1.45
CA PRO A 126 -32.31 -5.55 -0.47
C PRO A 126 -31.62 -5.74 0.87
N GLN A 127 -32.21 -5.20 1.95
CA GLN A 127 -31.70 -5.37 3.31
C GLN A 127 -31.70 -6.85 3.73
N PRO A 128 -30.61 -7.39 4.32
CA PRO A 128 -30.62 -8.73 4.89
C PRO A 128 -31.50 -8.74 6.14
N GLN A 129 -32.50 -9.64 6.15
CA GLN A 129 -33.31 -9.89 7.34
C GLN A 129 -32.48 -10.70 8.34
N ILE A 130 -32.06 -10.05 9.42
CA ILE A 130 -31.39 -10.72 10.53
C ILE A 130 -32.48 -11.38 11.38
N THR A 131 -32.75 -12.67 11.17
CA THR A 131 -33.56 -13.48 12.09
C THR A 131 -32.70 -13.89 13.28
N ALA A 132 -33.02 -13.36 14.46
CA ALA A 132 -32.48 -13.87 15.73
C ALA A 132 -33.11 -15.23 16.04
N ALA A 133 -32.28 -16.20 16.42
CA ALA A 133 -32.69 -17.50 16.96
C ALA A 133 -32.79 -17.44 18.50
#